data_AF-A0A3E2V7C0-F1
#
_entry.id   AF-A0A3E2V7C0-F1
#
_cell.length_a   1.000
_cell.length_b   1.000
_cell.length_c   1.000
_cell.angle_alpha   90.00
_cell.angle_beta   90.00
_cell.angle_gamma   90.00
#
_symmetry.space_group_name_H-M   'P 1'
#
loop_
_entity.id
_entity.type
_entity.pdbx_description
1 polymer ?
#
loop_
_entity_poly.entity_id
_entity_poly.type
_entity_poly.pdbx_seq_one_letter_code
_entity_poly.pdbx_strand_id
1 'polypeptide(L)'
;MISTGRAKVLEYTYLWKKPLNERAEQPRVTISDVNGNPVPSGLQNIIPQNHIIRVIAPFDGTIRLEKNGFVIEQISLKAEISIELDAIQYGVRVLILQGLDIVWSAEYKKENSEVLSSDDTVNFQNLVHAHGRKIPVSHTLGATIILLKNYPKTRKWISEKIRSGYMEEDALAYYKNFIVMLKSKR
;
A
#
# COMPACT_ATOMS: atom_id res chain seq x y z
N MET A 1 42.23 68.65 11.83
CA MET A 1 40.91 68.11 12.27
C MET A 1 40.80 66.69 11.74
N ILE A 2 40.74 65.70 12.63
CA ILE A 2 40.56 64.28 12.28
C ILE A 2 39.09 63.97 12.49
N SER A 3 38.36 63.71 11.41
CA SER A 3 36.95 63.28 11.47
C SER A 3 36.92 61.75 11.49
N THR A 4 36.69 61.16 12.67
CA THR A 4 36.48 59.73 12.87
C THR A 4 34.99 59.40 12.70
N GLY A 5 34.55 59.24 11.45
CA GLY A 5 33.24 58.67 11.17
C GLY A 5 33.27 57.15 11.39
N ARG A 6 32.46 56.62 12.31
CA ARG A 6 32.24 55.17 12.42
C ARG A 6 31.58 54.67 11.14
N ALA A 7 32.36 54.08 10.24
CA ALA A 7 31.82 53.36 9.09
C ALA A 7 31.22 52.04 9.57
N LYS A 8 29.93 52.04 9.95
CA LYS A 8 29.14 50.81 9.91
C LYS A 8 28.94 50.46 8.45
N VAL A 9 29.78 49.56 7.94
CA VAL A 9 29.56 48.93 6.63
C VAL A 9 28.23 48.20 6.72
N LEU A 10 27.25 48.65 5.96
CA LEU A 10 25.97 47.94 5.80
C LEU A 10 26.27 46.65 5.04
N GLU A 11 26.18 45.52 5.73
CA GLU A 11 26.23 44.20 5.09
C GLU A 11 24.94 43.97 4.31
N TYR A 12 24.98 44.25 3.01
CA TYR A 12 23.87 43.95 2.12
C TYR A 12 24.00 42.52 1.59
N THR A 13 23.08 41.64 1.96
CA THR A 13 22.88 40.37 1.26
C THR A 13 22.00 40.62 0.03
N TYR A 14 22.61 40.63 -1.15
CA TYR A 14 21.87 40.71 -2.41
C TYR A 14 21.15 39.38 -2.67
N LEU A 15 19.83 39.34 -2.45
CA LEU A 15 19.01 38.19 -2.79
C LEU A 15 18.47 38.34 -4.23
N TRP A 16 19.15 37.71 -5.17
CA TRP A 16 18.70 37.65 -6.56
C TRP A 16 17.52 36.65 -6.70
N LYS A 17 16.29 37.15 -6.79
CA LYS A 17 15.12 36.32 -7.09
C LYS A 17 15.00 36.10 -8.59
N LYS A 18 15.59 35.01 -9.09
CA LYS A 18 15.26 34.49 -10.43
C LYS A 18 13.96 33.67 -10.32
N PRO A 19 12.99 33.83 -11.23
CA PRO A 19 11.81 32.96 -11.26
C PRO A 19 12.27 31.52 -11.51
N LEU A 20 11.85 30.60 -10.63
CA LEU A 20 12.13 29.17 -10.71
C LEU A 20 11.22 28.51 -11.77
N ASN A 21 11.44 28.88 -13.03
CA ASN A 21 10.69 28.34 -14.17
C ASN A 21 11.34 27.08 -14.77
N GLU A 22 12.55 26.75 -14.32
CA GLU A 22 13.29 25.58 -14.76
C GLU A 22 12.76 24.36 -14.00
N ARG A 23 12.19 23.40 -14.74
CA ARG A 23 11.83 22.07 -14.21
C ARG A 23 12.89 21.09 -14.67
N ALA A 24 13.60 20.48 -13.73
CA ALA A 24 14.41 19.31 -14.04
C ALA A 24 13.48 18.16 -14.45
N GLU A 25 13.93 17.33 -15.39
CA GLU A 25 13.21 16.11 -15.73
C GLU A 25 13.19 15.16 -14.52
N GLN A 26 12.08 14.43 -14.34
CA GLN A 26 11.99 13.45 -13.28
C GLN A 26 13.00 12.33 -13.55
N PRO A 27 13.90 12.05 -12.60
CA PRO A 27 14.95 11.06 -12.80
C PRO A 27 14.32 9.67 -12.97
N ARG A 28 14.83 8.88 -13.91
CA ARG A 28 14.31 7.53 -14.20
C ARG A 28 15.14 6.49 -13.47
N VAL A 29 14.47 5.65 -12.69
CA VAL A 29 15.06 4.51 -12.00
C VAL A 29 14.68 3.24 -12.74
N THR A 30 15.65 2.35 -12.93
CA THR A 30 15.43 1.03 -13.53
C THR A 30 15.30 0.00 -12.43
N ILE A 31 14.16 -0.68 -12.39
CA ILE A 31 13.85 -1.67 -11.36
C ILE A 31 13.44 -2.95 -12.07
N SER A 32 14.15 -4.02 -11.75
CA SER A 32 13.95 -5.31 -12.39
C SER A 32 13.89 -6.43 -11.37
N ASP A 33 13.15 -7.49 -11.69
CA ASP A 33 13.20 -8.77 -11.01
C ASP A 33 14.55 -9.47 -11.30
N VAL A 34 14.84 -10.59 -10.62
CA VAL A 34 16.02 -11.44 -10.82
C VAL A 34 16.17 -11.88 -12.29
N ASN A 35 15.06 -12.06 -13.00
CA ASN A 35 15.05 -12.42 -14.42
C ASN A 35 15.18 -11.22 -15.39
N GLY A 36 15.35 -10.00 -14.87
CA GLY A 36 15.44 -8.79 -15.69
C GLY A 36 14.09 -8.20 -16.14
N ASN A 37 12.97 -8.74 -15.65
CA ASN A 37 11.64 -8.18 -15.96
C ASN A 37 11.39 -6.88 -15.20
N PRO A 38 10.87 -5.82 -15.84
CA PRO A 38 10.63 -4.55 -15.17
C PRO A 38 9.53 -4.67 -14.11
N VAL A 39 9.76 -4.08 -12.93
CA VAL A 39 8.78 -4.05 -11.84
C VAL A 39 8.02 -2.71 -11.86
N PRO A 40 6.68 -2.74 -11.99
CA PRO A 40 5.89 -1.51 -12.03
C PRO A 40 5.83 -0.79 -10.68
N SER A 41 5.68 0.54 -10.72
CA SER A 41 5.41 1.36 -9.54
C SER A 41 3.96 1.22 -9.06
N GLY A 42 3.68 1.69 -7.84
CA GLY A 42 2.33 1.76 -7.28
C GLY A 42 1.94 0.52 -6.48
N LEU A 43 0.64 0.24 -6.44
CA LEU A 43 0.10 -0.88 -5.66
C LEU A 43 0.26 -2.17 -6.47
N GLN A 44 1.02 -3.11 -5.90
CA GLN A 44 1.35 -4.38 -6.52
C GLN A 44 0.68 -5.53 -5.76
N ASN A 45 0.01 -6.41 -6.50
CA ASN A 45 -0.62 -7.63 -5.98
C ASN A 45 0.26 -8.87 -6.13
N ILE A 46 1.27 -8.81 -7.00
CA ILE A 46 2.20 -9.90 -7.28
C ILE A 46 3.55 -9.56 -6.65
N ILE A 47 4.06 -10.47 -5.82
CA ILE A 47 5.42 -10.36 -5.30
C ILE A 47 6.40 -10.77 -6.41
N PRO A 48 7.51 -10.05 -6.59
CA PRO A 48 8.60 -10.40 -7.50
C PRO A 48 9.15 -11.81 -7.22
N GLN A 49 9.70 -12.45 -8.24
CA GLN A 49 10.27 -13.78 -8.08
C GLN A 49 11.39 -13.76 -7.04
N ASN A 50 11.47 -14.84 -6.26
CA ASN A 50 12.42 -14.99 -5.15
C ASN A 50 12.35 -13.91 -4.07
N HIS A 51 11.30 -13.08 -4.02
CA HIS A 51 11.19 -11.96 -3.07
C HIS A 51 12.29 -10.90 -3.24
N ILE A 52 12.95 -10.86 -4.42
CA ILE A 52 14.09 -9.99 -4.69
C ILE A 52 13.74 -8.97 -5.76
N ILE A 53 14.15 -7.72 -5.57
CA ILE A 53 14.19 -6.72 -6.64
C ILE A 53 15.58 -6.12 -6.76
N ARG A 54 15.99 -5.84 -8.00
CA ARG A 54 17.23 -5.14 -8.32
C ARG A 54 16.92 -3.70 -8.69
N VAL A 55 17.62 -2.77 -8.05
CA VAL A 55 17.46 -1.33 -8.24
C VAL A 55 18.74 -0.76 -8.83
N ILE A 56 18.62 0.00 -9.92
CA ILE A 56 19.71 0.77 -10.54
C ILE A 56 19.19 2.18 -10.81
N ALA A 57 19.92 3.19 -10.35
CA ALA A 57 19.57 4.60 -10.56
C ALA A 57 20.78 5.40 -11.04
N PRO A 58 20.58 6.45 -11.87
CA PRO A 58 21.66 7.33 -12.32
C PRO A 58 22.04 8.41 -11.28
N PHE A 59 21.64 8.24 -10.01
CA PHE A 59 21.82 9.23 -8.95
C PHE A 59 22.09 8.58 -7.60
N ASP A 60 22.70 9.36 -6.71
CA ASP A 60 22.83 9.01 -5.29
C ASP A 60 21.51 9.28 -4.56
N GLY A 61 21.12 8.38 -3.66
CA GLY A 61 19.83 8.44 -3.01
C GLY A 61 19.71 7.53 -1.80
N THR A 62 18.47 7.26 -1.40
CA THR A 62 18.17 6.30 -0.34
C THR A 62 16.98 5.43 -0.72
N ILE A 63 17.07 4.16 -0.38
CA ILE A 63 15.95 3.21 -0.44
C ILE A 63 15.40 3.10 0.97
N ARG A 64 14.09 3.23 1.15
CA ARG A 64 13.41 2.97 2.42
C ARG A 64 12.43 1.82 2.25
N LEU A 65 12.49 0.88 3.19
CA LEU A 65 11.50 -0.18 3.35
C LEU A 65 10.60 0.19 4.52
N GLU A 66 9.31 0.29 4.25
CA GLU A 66 8.29 0.58 5.24
C GLU A 66 7.34 -0.61 5.40
N LYS A 67 6.86 -0.85 6.62
CA LYS A 67 5.79 -1.81 6.90
C LYS A 67 4.84 -1.22 7.91
N ASN A 68 3.55 -1.25 7.61
CA ASN A 68 2.50 -0.66 8.46
C ASN A 68 2.78 0.82 8.84
N GLY A 69 3.43 1.58 7.94
CA GLY A 69 3.78 2.99 8.17
C GLY A 69 5.06 3.23 8.98
N PHE A 70 5.79 2.19 9.39
CA PHE A 70 7.08 2.31 10.07
C PHE A 70 8.22 1.96 9.12
N VAL A 71 9.30 2.74 9.14
CA VAL A 71 10.53 2.43 8.40
C VAL A 71 11.22 1.26 9.10
N ILE A 72 11.34 0.13 8.41
CA ILE A 72 12.08 -1.05 8.89
C ILE A 72 13.56 -0.88 8.56
N GLU A 73 13.85 -0.38 7.36
CA GLU A 73 15.20 -0.35 6.84
C GLU A 73 15.41 0.86 5.92
N GLN A 74 16.62 1.40 5.96
CA GLN A 74 17.05 2.46 5.07
C GLN A 74 18.45 2.15 4.54
N ILE A 75 18.57 2.06 3.21
CA ILE A 75 19.79 1.67 2.50
C ILE A 75 20.25 2.85 1.65
N SER A 76 21.56 3.12 1.66
CA SER A 76 22.16 4.14 0.81
C SER A 76 22.24 3.65 -0.64
N LEU A 77 21.69 4.42 -1.57
CA LEU A 77 21.75 4.14 -3.00
C LEU A 77 22.88 4.97 -3.62
N LYS A 78 23.74 4.32 -4.38
CA LYS A 78 24.82 4.95 -5.12
C LYS A 78 24.55 4.92 -6.61
N ALA A 79 24.88 6.02 -7.28
CA ALA A 79 24.68 6.16 -8.71
C ALA A 79 25.36 5.01 -9.47
N GLU A 80 24.63 4.43 -10.42
CA GLU A 80 25.04 3.34 -11.31
C GLU A 80 25.41 2.01 -10.62
N ILE A 81 25.25 1.93 -9.30
CA ILE A 81 25.48 0.69 -8.54
C ILE A 81 24.17 -0.07 -8.40
N SER A 82 24.15 -1.33 -8.82
CA SER A 82 23.00 -2.20 -8.62
C SER A 82 22.91 -2.68 -7.18
N ILE A 83 21.75 -2.51 -6.57
CA ILE A 83 21.44 -3.04 -5.22
C ILE A 83 20.33 -4.07 -5.36
N GLU A 84 20.50 -5.20 -4.70
CA GLU A 84 19.47 -6.24 -4.57
C GLU A 84 18.81 -6.11 -3.19
N LEU A 85 17.48 -6.13 -3.18
CA LEU A 85 16.67 -6.07 -1.97
C LEU A 85 15.96 -7.41 -1.81
N ASP A 86 16.30 -8.18 -0.79
CA ASP A 86 15.84 -9.56 -0.55
C ASP A 86 14.67 -9.68 0.46
N ALA A 87 14.03 -8.55 0.79
CA ALA A 87 13.00 -8.46 1.84
C ALA A 87 11.58 -8.16 1.31
N ILE A 88 11.27 -8.45 0.04
CA ILE A 88 9.98 -8.07 -0.54
C ILE A 88 8.86 -9.04 -0.11
N GLN A 89 7.96 -8.53 0.72
CA GLN A 89 6.83 -9.28 1.26
C GLN A 89 5.53 -8.45 1.21
N TYR A 90 4.39 -9.12 1.37
CA TYR A 90 3.12 -8.41 1.53
C TYR A 90 3.12 -7.51 2.79
N GLY A 91 2.53 -6.33 2.64
CA GLY A 91 2.52 -5.26 3.64
C GLY A 91 3.80 -4.41 3.65
N VAL A 92 4.79 -4.73 2.81
CA VAL A 92 6.00 -3.92 2.63
C VAL A 92 5.78 -2.90 1.53
N ARG A 93 6.21 -1.68 1.80
CA ARG A 93 6.30 -0.58 0.85
C ARG A 93 7.76 -0.22 0.63
N VAL A 94 8.16 -0.18 -0.62
CA VAL A 94 9.50 0.22 -1.06
C VAL A 94 9.42 1.64 -1.59
N LEU A 95 10.31 2.49 -1.13
CA LEU A 95 10.45 3.88 -1.54
C LEU A 95 11.88 4.12 -2.01
N ILE A 96 12.05 4.73 -3.17
CA ILE A 96 13.34 5.14 -3.70
C ILE A 96 13.34 6.65 -3.77
N LEU A 97 14.26 7.26 -3.03
CA LEU A 97 14.34 8.70 -2.85
C LEU A 97 15.65 9.26 -3.43
N GLN A 98 15.55 10.43 -4.05
CA GLN A 98 16.69 11.30 -4.33
C GLN A 98 16.57 12.51 -3.41
N GLY A 99 17.43 12.59 -2.39
CA GLY A 99 17.25 13.58 -1.32
C GLY A 99 15.93 13.36 -0.57
N LEU A 100 14.98 14.27 -0.73
CA LEU A 100 13.64 14.19 -0.12
C LEU A 100 12.54 13.80 -1.11
N ASP A 101 12.84 13.75 -2.40
CA ASP A 101 11.86 13.48 -3.45
C ASP A 101 11.71 11.98 -3.66
N ILE A 102 10.47 11.49 -3.69
CA ILE A 102 10.15 10.10 -4.03
C ILE A 102 10.18 9.96 -5.54
N VAL A 103 11.18 9.25 -6.05
CA VAL A 103 11.35 9.01 -7.48
C VAL A 103 10.58 7.77 -7.92
N TRP A 104 10.49 6.77 -7.04
CA TRP A 104 9.71 5.56 -7.28
C TRP A 104 9.19 4.98 -5.97
N SER A 105 8.02 4.36 -6.04
CA SER A 105 7.46 3.62 -4.90
C SER A 105 6.65 2.43 -5.36
N ALA A 106 6.71 1.33 -4.64
CA ALA A 106 5.76 0.23 -4.76
C ALA A 106 5.28 -0.24 -3.40
N GLU A 107 4.01 -0.56 -3.29
CA GLU A 107 3.40 -1.16 -2.10
C GLU A 107 2.86 -2.54 -2.46
N TYR A 108 3.39 -3.58 -1.82
CA TYR A 108 2.95 -4.95 -2.07
C TYR A 108 1.81 -5.29 -1.13
N LYS A 109 0.59 -5.30 -1.65
CA LYS A 109 -0.59 -5.72 -0.90
C LYS A 109 -1.09 -7.00 -1.49
N LYS A 110 -1.34 -7.99 -0.64
CA LYS A 110 -2.06 -9.17 -1.08
C LYS A 110 -3.42 -8.67 -1.55
N GLU A 111 -3.80 -8.94 -2.80
CA GLU A 111 -5.21 -8.92 -3.13
C GLU A 111 -5.85 -9.88 -2.13
N ASN A 112 -6.71 -9.36 -1.27
CA ASN A 112 -7.57 -10.23 -0.51
C ASN A 112 -8.28 -11.08 -1.56
N SER A 113 -7.88 -12.34 -1.70
CA SER A 113 -8.51 -13.35 -2.54
C SER A 113 -9.98 -13.56 -2.15
N GLU A 114 -10.40 -12.94 -1.04
CA GLU A 114 -11.76 -12.52 -0.78
C GLU A 114 -12.18 -11.40 -1.74
N VAL A 115 -12.15 -11.66 -3.04
CA VAL A 115 -12.80 -10.79 -4.02
C VAL A 115 -14.27 -10.79 -3.66
N LEU A 116 -14.70 -9.75 -2.95
CA LEU A 116 -16.11 -9.45 -2.70
C LEU A 116 -16.72 -9.15 -4.05
N SER A 117 -17.19 -10.21 -4.70
CA SER A 117 -17.67 -10.17 -6.06
C SER A 117 -19.04 -9.50 -6.10
N SER A 118 -19.39 -8.88 -7.22
CA SER A 118 -20.80 -8.54 -7.45
C SER A 118 -21.67 -9.78 -7.63
N ASP A 119 -21.07 -10.95 -7.87
CA ASP A 119 -21.76 -12.23 -8.02
C ASP A 119 -22.00 -12.89 -6.65
N ASP A 120 -23.27 -13.13 -6.36
CA ASP A 120 -23.76 -13.86 -5.19
C ASP A 120 -23.22 -15.29 -5.09
N THR A 121 -22.96 -15.95 -6.22
CA THR A 121 -22.47 -17.33 -6.23
C THR A 121 -21.04 -17.42 -5.69
N VAL A 122 -20.18 -16.47 -6.08
CA VAL A 122 -18.78 -16.41 -5.62
C VAL A 122 -18.72 -16.10 -4.13
N ASN A 123 -19.51 -15.13 -3.66
CA ASN A 123 -19.54 -14.77 -2.24
C ASN A 123 -20.11 -15.92 -1.39
N PHE A 124 -21.12 -16.63 -1.88
CA PHE A 124 -21.64 -17.83 -1.23
C PHE A 124 -20.59 -18.94 -1.14
N GLN A 125 -19.85 -19.23 -2.23
CA GLN A 125 -18.79 -20.24 -2.20
C GLN A 125 -17.70 -19.89 -1.20
N ASN A 126 -17.26 -18.64 -1.15
CA ASN A 126 -16.26 -18.19 -0.18
C ASN A 126 -16.72 -18.39 1.27
N LEU A 127 -18.01 -18.14 1.56
CA LEU A 127 -18.59 -18.38 2.87
C LEU A 127 -18.69 -19.87 3.22
N VAL A 128 -19.01 -20.72 2.26
CA VAL A 128 -19.15 -22.18 2.47
C VAL A 128 -17.78 -22.86 2.63
N HIS A 129 -16.78 -22.41 1.88
CA HIS A 129 -15.41 -22.93 1.93
C HIS A 129 -14.58 -22.32 3.06
N ALA A 130 -15.11 -21.34 3.78
CA ALA A 130 -14.45 -20.81 4.96
C ALA A 130 -14.37 -21.89 6.05
N HIS A 131 -13.21 -21.96 6.68
CA HIS A 131 -12.92 -22.93 7.73
C HIS A 131 -12.70 -22.21 9.06
N GLY A 132 -12.25 -22.94 10.08
CA GLY A 132 -11.94 -22.35 11.38
C GLY A 132 -12.87 -22.77 12.50
N ARG A 133 -12.68 -22.14 13.66
CA ARG A 133 -13.38 -22.51 14.90
C ARG A 133 -14.85 -22.10 14.80
N LYS A 134 -15.74 -22.95 15.32
CA LYS A 134 -17.17 -22.62 15.42
C LYS A 134 -17.36 -21.62 16.56
N ILE A 135 -17.76 -20.41 16.21
CA ILE A 135 -18.03 -19.32 17.15
C ILE A 135 -19.54 -19.04 17.23
N PRO A 136 -20.04 -18.61 18.40
CA PRO A 136 -21.45 -18.27 18.56
C PRO A 136 -21.79 -17.02 17.74
N VAL A 137 -22.91 -17.08 17.04
CA VAL A 137 -23.40 -15.99 16.19
C VAL A 137 -24.28 -15.06 17.01
N SER A 138 -23.93 -13.78 17.08
CA SER A 138 -24.77 -12.77 17.73
C SER A 138 -26.00 -12.44 16.89
N HIS A 139 -27.12 -12.18 17.57
CA HIS A 139 -28.38 -11.75 16.96
C HIS A 139 -28.26 -10.45 16.14
N THR A 140 -27.22 -9.64 16.40
CA THR A 140 -26.96 -8.39 15.68
C THR A 140 -26.68 -8.60 14.19
N LEU A 141 -26.21 -9.79 13.78
CA LEU A 141 -26.06 -10.14 12.36
C LEU A 141 -27.40 -10.21 11.62
N GLY A 142 -28.51 -10.45 12.32
CA GLY A 142 -29.84 -10.47 11.70
C GLY A 142 -30.21 -9.13 11.06
N ALA A 143 -29.76 -8.01 11.63
CA ALA A 143 -30.02 -6.68 11.08
C ALA A 143 -29.30 -6.44 9.74
N THR A 144 -28.17 -7.11 9.49
CA THR A 144 -27.38 -6.92 8.26
C THR A 144 -27.93 -7.68 7.06
N ILE A 145 -28.84 -8.64 7.28
CA ILE A 145 -29.53 -9.41 6.22
C ILE A 145 -30.24 -8.50 5.21
N ILE A 146 -30.74 -7.35 5.64
CA ILE A 146 -31.45 -6.39 4.78
C ILE A 146 -30.53 -5.86 3.67
N LEU A 147 -29.23 -5.78 3.92
CA LEU A 147 -28.22 -5.31 2.95
C LEU A 147 -27.97 -6.34 1.83
N LEU A 148 -28.33 -7.60 2.04
CA LEU A 148 -28.13 -8.71 1.10
C LEU A 148 -29.27 -8.84 0.08
N LYS A 149 -30.00 -7.76 -0.22
CA LYS A 149 -31.16 -7.82 -1.13
C LYS A 149 -30.80 -8.37 -2.51
N ASN A 150 -29.61 -8.04 -3.01
CA ASN A 150 -29.10 -8.47 -4.31
C ASN A 150 -28.32 -9.80 -4.24
N TYR A 151 -28.27 -10.45 -3.07
CA TYR A 151 -27.43 -11.63 -2.80
C TYR A 151 -28.25 -12.76 -2.13
N PRO A 152 -29.19 -13.40 -2.87
CA PRO A 152 -30.14 -14.35 -2.29
C PRO A 152 -29.50 -15.62 -1.70
N LYS A 153 -28.44 -16.18 -2.31
CA LYS A 153 -27.75 -17.38 -1.83
C LYS A 153 -26.98 -17.07 -0.56
N THR A 154 -26.19 -15.99 -0.55
CA THR A 154 -25.48 -15.53 0.65
C THR A 154 -26.47 -15.22 1.77
N ARG A 155 -27.59 -14.55 1.45
CA ARG A 155 -28.66 -14.25 2.42
C ARG A 155 -29.25 -15.50 3.06
N LYS A 156 -29.56 -16.52 2.26
CA LYS A 156 -30.13 -17.78 2.75
C LYS A 156 -29.16 -18.47 3.70
N TRP A 157 -27.90 -18.60 3.29
CA TRP A 157 -26.87 -19.25 4.10
C TRP A 157 -26.62 -18.56 5.44
N ILE A 158 -26.50 -17.22 5.43
CA ILE A 158 -26.34 -16.45 6.68
C ILE A 158 -27.55 -16.61 7.59
N SER A 159 -28.77 -16.63 7.03
CA SER A 159 -30.00 -16.84 7.80
C SER A 159 -30.04 -18.22 8.45
N GLU A 160 -29.56 -19.26 7.75
CA GLU A 160 -29.42 -20.62 8.29
C GLU A 160 -28.40 -20.66 9.43
N LYS A 161 -27.24 -20.02 9.26
CA LYS A 161 -26.19 -19.98 10.30
C LYS A 161 -26.64 -19.22 11.55
N ILE A 162 -27.38 -18.14 11.40
CA ILE A 162 -27.99 -17.40 12.53
C ILE A 162 -28.99 -18.30 13.27
N ARG A 163 -29.82 -19.06 12.55
CA ARG A 163 -30.76 -20.01 13.16
C ARG A 163 -30.05 -21.15 13.89
N SER A 164 -28.93 -21.65 13.35
CA SER A 164 -28.12 -22.66 14.04
C SER A 164 -27.33 -22.13 15.23
N GLY A 165 -27.17 -20.81 15.36
CA GLY A 165 -26.47 -20.15 16.48
C GLY A 165 -24.94 -20.19 16.41
N TYR A 166 -24.36 -20.87 15.42
CA TYR A 166 -22.91 -21.02 15.24
C TYR A 166 -22.48 -20.78 13.79
N MET A 167 -21.28 -20.23 13.61
CA MET A 167 -20.63 -19.99 12.33
C MET A 167 -19.11 -20.16 12.48
N GLU A 168 -18.45 -20.50 11.39
CA GLU A 168 -17.00 -20.59 11.29
C GLU A 168 -16.37 -19.19 11.41
N GLU A 169 -15.26 -19.08 12.16
CA GLU A 169 -14.58 -17.80 12.44
C GLU A 169 -14.18 -17.04 11.17
N ASP A 170 -13.60 -17.74 10.19
CA ASP A 170 -13.19 -17.15 8.92
C ASP A 170 -14.42 -16.66 8.13
N ALA A 171 -15.53 -17.42 8.18
CA ALA A 171 -16.77 -17.03 7.51
C ALA A 171 -17.37 -15.75 8.11
N LEU A 172 -17.28 -15.60 9.44
CA LEU A 172 -17.75 -14.38 10.10
C LEU A 172 -16.87 -13.18 9.74
N ALA A 173 -15.55 -13.36 9.67
CA ALA A 173 -14.63 -12.31 9.26
C ALA A 173 -14.92 -11.85 7.82
N TYR A 174 -15.04 -12.80 6.90
CA TYR A 174 -15.44 -12.54 5.51
C TYR A 174 -16.77 -11.78 5.44
N TYR A 175 -17.78 -12.26 6.16
CA TYR A 175 -19.12 -11.66 6.15
C TYR A 175 -19.11 -10.21 6.68
N LYS A 176 -18.34 -9.93 7.73
CA LYS A 176 -18.21 -8.57 8.26
C LYS A 176 -17.58 -7.63 7.23
N ASN A 177 -16.51 -8.07 6.57
CA ASN A 177 -15.87 -7.30 5.49
C ASN A 177 -16.85 -7.03 4.34
N PHE A 178 -17.63 -8.04 3.96
CA PHE A 178 -18.64 -7.93 2.92
C PHE A 178 -19.71 -6.87 3.25
N ILE A 179 -20.23 -6.89 4.47
CA ILE A 179 -21.23 -5.91 4.91
C ILE A 179 -20.67 -4.48 4.95
N VAL A 180 -19.42 -4.29 5.38
CA VAL A 180 -18.77 -2.97 5.36
C VAL A 180 -18.66 -2.44 3.92
N MET A 181 -18.28 -3.29 2.97
CA MET A 181 -18.21 -2.94 1.55
C MET A 181 -19.58 -2.55 0.97
N LEU A 182 -20.64 -3.30 1.31
CA LEU A 182 -22.00 -2.97 0.87
C LEU A 182 -22.51 -1.65 1.44
N LYS A 183 -22.10 -1.27 2.66
CA LYS A 183 -22.42 0.03 3.24
C LYS A 183 -21.68 1.18 2.56
N SER A 184 -20.43 0.96 2.14
CA SER A 184 -19.61 1.97 1.47
C SER A 184 -20.08 2.29 0.05
N LYS A 185 -20.73 1.34 -0.63
CA LYS A 185 -21.30 1.52 -1.98
C LYS A 185 -22.63 2.29 -2.02
N ARG A 186 -23.19 2.67 -0.86
CA ARG A 186 -24.51 3.27 -0.74
C ARG A 186 -24.41 4.73 -0.37
#